data_AF-R7BHD1-F1
#
_entry.id   AF-R7BHD1-F1
#
_cell.length_a   1.000
_cell.length_b   1.000
_cell.length_c   1.000
_cell.angle_alpha   90.00
_cell.angle_beta   90.00
_cell.angle_gamma   90.00
#
_symmetry.space_group_name_H-M   'P 1'
#
loop_
_entity.id
_entity.type
_entity.pdbx_description
1 polymer ?
#
loop_
_entity_poly.entity_id
_entity_poly.type
_entity_poly.pdbx_seq_one_letter_code
_entity_poly.pdbx_strand_id
1 'polypeptide(L)'
;MNKAHTMINWEDYPSLDTPLAARNLNKVDLAIDVIDDRVVAIDANKATKVEIASLVADVGYDETTGIFTITKKNGSVLTIDTKLEKLAVNFKYDATTQQLIITLDDGSKQYIDLSALITQYEFMDTDTVTFAIGLDGKVSAALKQGSVSEEYLEPNYLAKVKVEVAKAQSSADAAALSEANAELSAKAATLSEKNAKVSEDTVHADAESAKTFAEQAESAKNDAESARDIAQTASGEAQNNATASAKSASDAEKSASSALDSKQSAESSKQSALQYATDASASASQAQKYAVGETDSSKYYYEQSKAISEGFAGALRPMGTITFAQLPSLAVASAGDMYNISDEFVTTSTFKEGAGVTQAAGTNVYKTTDGYWDCLAGTPVTGIKGAKETVFRRGNVNLTPANIGAVATEGDASNTTVDFTDATVRENIKTNEKMSVAFGKIKKWFASLKGHAFKDTVNNLTTTVAGSALDATQGKVLNDAIVKNANDISTLNSNLSDIKSIIGTGWLKKATVSTTTSSGAHALLTVSGNIYYIYSSGNNLSVVNMHNDSRPDISLTVNKLTINIASTANVNMLVGIIPFNGNFTIT
;
A
#
# COMPACT_ATOMS: atom_id res chain seq x y z
N MET A 1 -19.15 -63.55 166.81
CA MET A 1 -19.82 -64.59 167.63
C MET A 1 -18.76 -65.31 168.47
N ASN A 2 -19.13 -65.91 169.61
CA ASN A 2 -18.23 -66.75 170.43
C ASN A 2 -18.55 -68.23 170.22
N LYS A 3 -17.57 -69.11 170.48
CA LYS A 3 -17.71 -70.56 170.36
C LYS A 3 -18.81 -71.08 171.29
N ALA A 4 -19.71 -71.88 170.74
CA ALA A 4 -20.89 -72.42 171.40
C ALA A 4 -20.76 -73.92 171.68
N HIS A 5 -19.96 -74.64 170.90
CA HIS A 5 -19.73 -76.07 171.07
C HIS A 5 -18.40 -76.37 171.77
N THR A 6 -18.39 -77.43 172.59
CA THR A 6 -17.18 -77.97 173.19
C THR A 6 -17.25 -79.49 173.09
N MET A 7 -16.17 -80.11 172.63
CA MET A 7 -16.16 -81.55 172.41
C MET A 7 -16.36 -82.33 173.72
N ILE A 8 -17.24 -83.32 173.66
CA ILE A 8 -17.48 -84.33 174.67
C ILE A 8 -16.68 -85.56 174.24
N ASN A 9 -15.79 -86.06 175.11
CA ASN A 9 -15.02 -87.27 174.82
C ASN A 9 -15.89 -88.51 175.06
N TRP A 10 -16.46 -89.06 173.99
CA TRP A 10 -17.29 -90.25 174.02
C TRP A 10 -16.43 -91.52 174.13
N GLU A 11 -16.81 -92.42 175.02
CA GLU A 11 -16.11 -93.68 175.32
C GLU A 11 -17.02 -94.89 175.05
N ASP A 12 -16.46 -96.10 175.14
CA ASP A 12 -17.22 -97.34 174.98
C ASP A 12 -17.36 -98.03 176.35
N TYR A 13 -18.46 -98.77 176.55
CA TYR A 13 -18.69 -99.53 177.78
C TYR A 13 -17.50 -100.45 178.12
N PRO A 14 -17.08 -100.56 179.40
CA PRO A 14 -17.80 -100.18 180.62
C PRO A 14 -17.66 -98.74 181.12
N SER A 15 -16.99 -97.83 180.40
CA SER A 15 -16.83 -96.45 180.89
C SER A 15 -18.19 -95.82 181.22
N LEU A 16 -18.36 -95.32 182.45
CA LEU A 16 -19.61 -94.70 182.88
C LEU A 16 -19.72 -93.23 182.50
N ASP A 17 -18.60 -92.61 182.13
CA ASP A 17 -18.58 -91.19 181.82
C ASP A 17 -19.31 -90.93 180.50
N THR A 18 -19.16 -91.83 179.52
CA THR A 18 -19.98 -91.89 178.31
C THR A 18 -20.02 -93.34 177.77
N PRO A 19 -20.98 -94.21 178.17
CA PRO A 19 -20.89 -95.67 177.94
C PRO A 19 -21.17 -96.17 176.50
N LEU A 20 -21.17 -95.32 175.49
CA LEU A 20 -21.75 -95.64 174.18
C LEU A 20 -20.93 -95.10 173.00
N ALA A 21 -20.49 -96.03 172.14
CA ALA A 21 -20.14 -95.84 170.73
C ALA A 21 -19.12 -94.72 170.43
N ALA A 22 -18.01 -94.69 171.17
CA ALA A 22 -16.90 -93.72 171.08
C ALA A 22 -16.51 -93.37 169.63
N ARG A 23 -16.35 -94.41 168.80
CA ARG A 23 -15.77 -94.27 167.46
C ARG A 23 -16.63 -93.46 166.49
N ASN A 24 -17.96 -93.51 166.63
CA ASN A 24 -18.88 -92.80 165.74
C ASN A 24 -19.26 -91.44 166.31
N LEU A 25 -19.52 -91.35 167.61
CA LEU A 25 -19.95 -90.11 168.25
C LEU A 25 -18.85 -89.06 168.30
N ASN A 26 -17.61 -89.44 168.63
CA ASN A 26 -16.48 -88.49 168.61
C ASN A 26 -16.22 -87.90 167.21
N LYS A 27 -16.54 -88.62 166.13
CA LYS A 27 -16.41 -88.09 164.77
C LYS A 27 -17.45 -87.01 164.47
N VAL A 28 -18.69 -87.23 164.87
CA VAL A 28 -19.78 -86.24 164.69
C VAL A 28 -19.50 -85.03 165.55
N ASP A 29 -19.05 -85.25 166.78
CA ASP A 29 -18.80 -84.18 167.74
C ASP A 29 -17.62 -83.27 167.32
N LEU A 30 -16.55 -83.85 166.78
CA LEU A 30 -15.48 -83.10 166.13
C LEU A 30 -15.98 -82.29 164.92
N ALA A 31 -16.88 -82.86 164.12
CA ALA A 31 -17.43 -82.15 162.96
C ALA A 31 -18.27 -80.94 163.38
N ILE A 32 -19.04 -81.05 164.47
CA ILE A 32 -19.80 -79.93 165.04
C ILE A 32 -18.85 -78.83 165.54
N ASP A 33 -17.77 -79.21 166.23
CA ASP A 33 -16.76 -78.26 166.72
C ASP A 33 -16.11 -77.47 165.58
N VAL A 34 -15.73 -78.17 164.50
CA VAL A 34 -15.13 -77.55 163.31
C VAL A 34 -16.13 -76.66 162.56
N ILE A 35 -17.42 -77.02 162.53
CA ILE A 35 -18.45 -76.17 161.91
C ILE A 35 -18.61 -74.88 162.71
N ASP A 36 -18.68 -74.96 164.03
CA ASP A 36 -18.83 -73.80 164.90
C ASP A 36 -17.64 -72.83 164.76
N ASP A 37 -16.40 -73.34 164.73
CA ASP A 37 -15.20 -72.52 164.49
C ASP A 37 -15.25 -71.79 163.14
N ARG A 38 -15.75 -72.44 162.08
CA ARG A 38 -15.90 -71.81 160.76
C ARG A 38 -16.98 -70.73 160.75
N VAL A 39 -18.07 -70.92 161.49
CA VAL A 39 -19.14 -69.92 161.61
C VAL A 39 -18.65 -68.67 162.33
N VAL A 40 -17.87 -68.84 163.42
CA VAL A 40 -17.21 -67.73 164.11
C VAL A 40 -16.27 -66.98 163.17
N ALA A 41 -15.47 -67.69 162.37
CA ALA A 41 -14.54 -67.08 161.40
C ALA A 41 -15.25 -66.31 160.28
N ILE A 42 -16.40 -66.79 159.79
CA ILE A 42 -17.22 -66.09 158.78
C ILE A 42 -17.80 -64.80 159.37
N ASP A 43 -18.29 -64.84 160.61
CA ASP A 43 -18.86 -63.65 161.28
C ASP A 43 -17.81 -62.57 161.53
N ALA A 44 -16.57 -62.96 161.84
CA ALA A 44 -15.46 -62.03 162.04
C ALA A 44 -14.96 -61.38 160.73
N ASN A 45 -15.12 -62.05 159.58
CA ASN A 45 -14.59 -61.60 158.29
C ASN A 45 -15.64 -60.99 157.34
N LYS A 46 -16.90 -60.85 157.74
CA LYS A 46 -17.93 -60.22 156.90
C LYS A 46 -17.79 -58.69 156.90
N ALA A 47 -17.91 -58.07 155.72
CA ALA A 47 -17.89 -56.62 155.58
C ALA A 47 -19.02 -55.95 156.37
N THR A 48 -18.72 -54.82 157.00
CA THR A 48 -19.68 -54.08 157.82
C THR A 48 -20.60 -53.21 156.97
N LYS A 49 -21.78 -52.86 157.50
CA LYS A 49 -22.72 -51.94 156.80
C LYS A 49 -22.11 -50.56 156.51
N VAL A 50 -21.11 -50.14 157.28
CA VAL A 50 -20.42 -48.84 157.10
C VAL A 50 -19.52 -48.87 155.87
N GLU A 51 -18.80 -49.97 155.66
CA GLU A 51 -17.87 -50.11 154.52
C GLU A 51 -18.62 -50.17 153.18
N ILE A 52 -19.83 -50.74 153.15
CA ILE A 52 -20.62 -50.87 151.90
C ILE A 52 -21.31 -49.55 151.51
N ALA A 53 -21.59 -48.67 152.48
CA ALA A 53 -22.40 -47.46 152.26
C ALA A 53 -21.76 -46.44 151.29
N SER A 54 -20.42 -46.39 151.20
CA SER A 54 -19.68 -45.44 150.37
C SER A 54 -19.48 -45.87 148.92
N LEU A 55 -19.77 -47.14 148.60
CA LEU A 55 -19.61 -47.70 147.26
C LEU A 55 -20.64 -47.13 146.28
N VAL A 56 -20.29 -47.06 145.00
CA VAL A 56 -21.19 -46.56 143.95
C VAL A 56 -22.31 -47.57 143.70
N ALA A 57 -23.54 -47.06 143.62
CA ALA A 57 -24.72 -47.82 143.25
C ALA A 57 -25.02 -47.71 141.76
N ASP A 58 -24.92 -46.50 141.19
CA ASP A 58 -25.29 -46.20 139.80
C ASP A 58 -24.59 -44.94 139.26
N VAL A 59 -24.49 -44.81 137.93
CA VAL A 59 -23.99 -43.61 137.22
C VAL A 59 -24.86 -43.29 136.00
N GLY A 60 -25.43 -42.08 135.96
CA GLY A 60 -26.22 -41.57 134.83
C GLY A 60 -25.54 -40.42 134.08
N TYR A 61 -25.87 -40.23 132.80
CA TYR A 61 -25.39 -39.14 131.94
C TYR A 61 -26.57 -38.43 131.26
N ASP A 62 -26.59 -37.09 131.30
CA ASP A 62 -27.57 -36.26 130.58
C ASP A 62 -26.94 -35.73 129.28
N GLU A 63 -27.39 -36.24 128.14
CA GLU A 63 -26.90 -35.85 126.81
C GLU A 63 -27.25 -34.40 126.42
N THR A 64 -28.27 -33.79 127.04
CA THR A 64 -28.70 -32.42 126.72
C THR A 64 -27.86 -31.40 127.46
N THR A 65 -27.48 -31.71 128.71
CA THR A 65 -26.69 -30.80 129.55
C THR A 65 -25.22 -31.18 129.68
N GLY A 66 -24.80 -32.38 129.25
CA GLY A 66 -23.42 -32.84 129.33
C GLY A 66 -22.93 -33.24 130.73
N ILE A 67 -23.86 -33.53 131.67
CA ILE A 67 -23.57 -33.75 133.10
C ILE A 67 -23.64 -35.25 133.46
N PHE A 68 -22.62 -35.75 134.16
CA PHE A 68 -22.59 -37.07 134.79
C PHE A 68 -23.05 -37.00 136.25
N THR A 69 -23.88 -37.94 136.68
CA THR A 69 -24.44 -38.02 138.04
C THR A 69 -24.16 -39.40 138.65
N ILE A 70 -23.40 -39.46 139.74
CA ILE A 70 -22.98 -40.68 140.43
C ILE A 70 -23.76 -40.83 141.74
N THR A 71 -24.50 -41.93 141.91
CA THR A 71 -25.26 -42.23 143.14
C THR A 71 -24.58 -43.33 143.95
N LYS A 72 -24.36 -43.11 145.25
CA LYS A 72 -23.75 -44.09 146.18
C LYS A 72 -24.80 -45.01 146.82
N LYS A 73 -24.38 -46.18 147.34
CA LYS A 73 -25.27 -47.18 147.98
C LYS A 73 -26.01 -46.64 149.22
N ASN A 74 -25.53 -45.56 149.83
CA ASN A 74 -26.23 -44.83 150.90
C ASN A 74 -27.26 -43.79 150.40
N GLY A 75 -27.42 -43.61 149.09
CA GLY A 75 -28.35 -42.65 148.47
C GLY A 75 -27.80 -41.26 148.19
N SER A 76 -26.55 -40.93 148.55
CA SER A 76 -25.94 -39.63 148.23
C SER A 76 -25.46 -39.53 146.78
N VAL A 77 -25.45 -38.31 146.21
CA VAL A 77 -25.18 -38.06 144.78
C VAL A 77 -24.02 -37.07 144.57
N LEU A 78 -23.20 -37.28 143.53
CA LEU A 78 -22.13 -36.39 143.05
C LEU A 78 -22.33 -36.09 141.55
N THR A 79 -22.30 -34.81 141.15
CA THR A 79 -22.48 -34.39 139.76
C THR A 79 -21.20 -33.76 139.15
N ILE A 80 -20.90 -34.03 137.88
CA ILE A 80 -19.75 -33.52 137.12
C ILE A 80 -20.22 -32.99 135.75
N ASP A 81 -19.94 -31.72 135.43
CA ASP A 81 -20.28 -31.07 134.15
C ASP A 81 -19.03 -30.92 133.25
N THR A 82 -19.13 -31.38 131.99
CA THR A 82 -18.01 -31.41 131.03
C THR A 82 -17.99 -30.27 130.00
N LYS A 83 -19.08 -29.50 129.87
CA LYS A 83 -19.22 -28.33 128.97
C LYS A 83 -18.86 -28.53 127.48
N LEU A 84 -18.91 -29.77 126.97
CA LEU A 84 -18.51 -30.12 125.60
C LEU A 84 -19.50 -29.62 124.53
N GLU A 85 -20.74 -29.34 124.92
CA GLU A 85 -21.86 -28.93 124.06
C GLU A 85 -21.75 -27.50 123.49
N LYS A 86 -20.80 -26.67 123.97
CA LYS A 86 -20.67 -25.25 123.57
C LYS A 86 -19.57 -24.95 122.54
N LEU A 87 -18.76 -25.92 122.13
CA LEU A 87 -17.60 -25.70 121.25
C LEU A 87 -17.92 -25.53 119.76
N ALA A 88 -19.12 -25.88 119.29
CA ALA A 88 -19.42 -25.96 117.86
C ALA A 88 -19.94 -24.66 117.19
N VAL A 89 -20.16 -23.56 117.92
CA VAL A 89 -20.99 -22.42 117.43
C VAL A 89 -20.32 -21.03 117.35
N ASN A 90 -19.02 -20.89 117.64
CA ASN A 90 -18.38 -19.57 117.88
C ASN A 90 -17.42 -19.03 116.79
N PHE A 91 -17.48 -19.52 115.54
CA PHE A 91 -16.61 -19.07 114.44
C PHE A 91 -17.37 -18.25 113.37
N LYS A 92 -16.82 -17.08 112.97
CA LYS A 92 -17.29 -16.24 111.83
C LYS A 92 -16.12 -15.80 110.94
N TYR A 93 -16.38 -15.53 109.66
CA TYR A 93 -15.39 -15.01 108.70
C TYR A 93 -15.82 -13.64 108.16
N ASP A 94 -14.88 -12.69 108.12
CA ASP A 94 -15.06 -11.37 107.52
C ASP A 94 -14.31 -11.29 106.18
N ALA A 95 -15.08 -11.25 105.09
CA ALA A 95 -14.55 -11.25 103.73
C ALA A 95 -13.92 -9.92 103.31
N THR A 96 -14.25 -8.80 103.98
CA THR A 96 -13.73 -7.48 103.60
C THR A 96 -12.33 -7.27 104.16
N THR A 97 -12.09 -7.73 105.38
CA THR A 97 -10.78 -7.64 106.04
C THR A 97 -9.94 -8.92 105.91
N GLN A 98 -10.52 -9.98 105.31
CA GLN A 98 -9.91 -11.31 105.18
C GLN A 98 -9.48 -11.92 106.53
N GLN A 99 -10.31 -11.76 107.56
CA GLN A 99 -10.02 -12.24 108.92
C GLN A 99 -10.99 -13.32 109.38
N LEU A 100 -10.46 -14.34 110.07
CA LEU A 100 -11.27 -15.29 110.84
C LEU A 100 -11.50 -14.71 112.26
N ILE A 101 -12.76 -14.71 112.71
CA ILE A 101 -13.21 -14.12 113.97
C ILE A 101 -13.74 -15.22 114.90
N ILE A 102 -13.16 -15.35 116.08
CA ILE A 102 -13.59 -16.29 117.13
C ILE A 102 -14.18 -15.47 118.28
N THR A 103 -15.39 -15.81 118.73
CA THR A 103 -16.01 -15.16 119.91
C THR A 103 -15.78 -16.02 121.16
N LEU A 104 -15.14 -15.44 122.19
CA LEU A 104 -14.85 -16.10 123.46
C LEU A 104 -16.06 -16.04 124.41
N ASP A 105 -16.02 -16.80 125.51
CA ASP A 105 -17.11 -16.97 126.47
C ASP A 105 -17.48 -15.70 127.26
N ASP A 106 -16.55 -14.74 127.36
CA ASP A 106 -16.76 -13.41 127.92
C ASP A 106 -17.32 -12.38 126.91
N GLY A 107 -17.53 -12.79 125.65
CA GLY A 107 -18.01 -11.95 124.55
C GLY A 107 -16.93 -11.18 123.78
N SER A 108 -15.66 -11.31 124.17
CA SER A 108 -14.53 -10.73 123.43
C SER A 108 -14.24 -11.51 122.13
N LYS A 109 -13.55 -10.87 121.16
CA LYS A 109 -13.27 -11.46 119.84
C LYS A 109 -11.77 -11.57 119.59
N GLN A 110 -11.32 -12.73 119.13
CA GLN A 110 -9.99 -12.92 118.54
C GLN A 110 -10.07 -12.84 117.01
N TYR A 111 -9.11 -12.12 116.43
CA TYR A 111 -8.99 -11.91 114.98
C TYR A 111 -7.72 -12.56 114.47
N ILE A 112 -7.84 -13.39 113.43
CA ILE A 112 -6.72 -14.05 112.77
C ILE A 112 -6.66 -13.53 111.34
N ASP A 113 -5.54 -12.89 110.98
CA ASP A 113 -5.31 -12.32 109.65
C ASP A 113 -4.86 -13.39 108.65
N LEU A 114 -5.61 -13.56 107.56
CA LEU A 114 -5.32 -14.53 106.51
C LEU A 114 -4.60 -13.91 105.30
N SER A 115 -4.35 -12.59 105.31
CA SER A 115 -3.73 -11.85 104.20
C SER A 115 -2.33 -12.37 103.83
N ALA A 116 -1.58 -12.89 104.80
CA ALA A 116 -0.23 -13.39 104.60
C ALA A 116 -0.16 -14.79 103.94
N LEU A 117 -1.29 -15.48 103.73
CA LEU A 117 -1.34 -16.80 103.10
C LEU A 117 -1.51 -16.73 101.56
N ILE A 118 -1.66 -15.54 100.95
CA ILE A 118 -1.84 -15.35 99.50
C ILE A 118 -0.77 -14.42 98.91
N THR A 119 0.52 -14.79 98.97
CA THR A 119 1.59 -13.95 98.37
C THR A 119 2.53 -14.71 97.45
N GLN A 120 2.02 -15.54 96.51
CA GLN A 120 2.93 -16.24 95.59
C GLN A 120 2.73 -16.02 94.08
N TYR A 121 1.65 -15.37 93.61
CA TYR A 121 1.50 -15.07 92.17
C TYR A 121 0.70 -13.79 91.92
N GLU A 122 1.34 -12.63 92.03
CA GLU A 122 0.81 -11.35 91.50
C GLU A 122 1.41 -11.13 90.10
N PHE A 123 0.57 -11.09 89.06
CA PHE A 123 1.00 -10.80 87.68
C PHE A 123 0.73 -9.31 87.38
N MET A 124 1.76 -8.56 87.00
CA MET A 124 1.66 -7.13 86.67
C MET A 124 1.76 -6.89 85.16
N ASP A 125 0.92 -6.01 84.64
CA ASP A 125 1.00 -5.53 83.26
C ASP A 125 2.31 -4.75 83.01
N THR A 126 2.85 -4.89 81.80
CA THR A 126 4.00 -4.11 81.29
C THR A 126 3.59 -3.28 80.07
N ASP A 127 4.49 -2.45 79.56
CA ASP A 127 4.25 -1.69 78.31
C ASP A 127 4.13 -2.57 77.07
N THR A 128 4.59 -3.83 77.14
CA THR A 128 4.59 -4.80 76.02
C THR A 128 3.54 -5.91 76.18
N VAL A 129 3.28 -6.37 77.40
CA VAL A 129 2.40 -7.52 77.68
C VAL A 129 1.39 -7.15 78.75
N THR A 130 0.14 -7.55 78.56
CA THR A 130 -0.94 -7.43 79.55
C THR A 130 -1.43 -8.83 79.97
N PHE A 131 -1.77 -8.98 81.25
CA PHE A 131 -2.25 -10.20 81.86
C PHE A 131 -3.69 -10.03 82.33
N ALA A 132 -4.54 -11.01 81.99
CA ALA A 132 -5.93 -11.05 82.43
C ALA A 132 -6.24 -12.40 83.09
N ILE A 133 -7.05 -12.39 84.16
CA ILE A 133 -7.51 -13.60 84.85
C ILE A 133 -8.97 -13.88 84.43
N GLY A 134 -9.19 -15.03 83.79
CA GLY A 134 -10.51 -15.50 83.42
C GLY A 134 -11.35 -15.93 84.63
N LEU A 135 -12.67 -15.98 84.45
CA LEU A 135 -13.62 -16.39 85.50
C LEU A 135 -13.42 -17.85 85.97
N ASP A 136 -12.66 -18.65 85.23
CA ASP A 136 -12.25 -20.02 85.58
C ASP A 136 -10.90 -20.07 86.33
N GLY A 137 -10.33 -18.91 86.69
CA GLY A 137 -9.07 -18.79 87.42
C GLY A 137 -7.81 -18.93 86.55
N LYS A 138 -7.93 -19.00 85.21
CA LYS A 138 -6.77 -19.08 84.32
C LYS A 138 -6.22 -17.70 83.96
N VAL A 139 -4.89 -17.59 83.93
CA VAL A 139 -4.18 -16.39 83.50
C VAL A 139 -3.91 -16.46 81.99
N SER A 140 -4.29 -15.43 81.24
CA SER A 140 -3.95 -15.25 79.83
C SER A 140 -3.06 -14.02 79.65
N ALA A 141 -2.02 -14.13 78.84
CA ALA A 141 -1.13 -13.03 78.48
C ALA A 141 -1.33 -12.63 77.01
N ALA A 142 -1.33 -11.33 76.72
CA ALA A 142 -1.47 -10.79 75.37
C ALA A 142 -0.47 -9.65 75.11
N LEU A 143 0.01 -9.54 73.87
CA LEU A 143 0.83 -8.41 73.41
C LEU A 143 -0.03 -7.16 73.17
N LYS A 144 0.46 -6.00 73.59
CA LYS A 144 -0.20 -4.72 73.29
C LYS A 144 0.00 -4.35 71.82
N GLN A 145 -1.04 -3.80 71.19
CA GLN A 145 -0.96 -3.42 69.77
C GLN A 145 0.04 -2.27 69.59
N GLY A 146 1.02 -2.46 68.70
CA GLY A 146 2.07 -1.46 68.44
C GLY A 146 3.21 -1.41 69.47
N SER A 147 3.24 -2.32 70.45
CA SER A 147 4.26 -2.30 71.52
C SER A 147 5.57 -3.01 71.17
N VAL A 148 5.70 -3.56 69.96
CA VAL A 148 6.92 -4.25 69.50
C VAL A 148 7.75 -3.29 68.65
N SER A 149 8.95 -2.92 69.12
CA SER A 149 9.94 -2.13 68.38
C SER A 149 10.72 -2.99 67.38
N GLU A 150 11.37 -2.35 66.40
CA GLU A 150 12.12 -3.04 65.33
C GLU A 150 13.22 -3.99 65.85
N GLU A 151 13.75 -3.78 67.06
CA GLU A 151 14.81 -4.59 67.67
C GLU A 151 14.35 -5.98 68.10
N TYR A 152 13.04 -6.18 68.30
CA TYR A 152 12.42 -7.46 68.67
C TYR A 152 11.83 -8.20 67.46
N LEU A 153 11.89 -7.62 66.27
CA LEU A 153 11.54 -8.30 65.02
C LEU A 153 12.72 -9.12 64.53
N GLU A 154 12.45 -10.33 64.05
CA GLU A 154 13.49 -11.19 63.49
C GLU A 154 14.22 -10.44 62.34
N PRO A 155 15.56 -10.43 62.29
CA PRO A 155 16.31 -9.65 61.31
C PRO A 155 15.92 -9.91 59.85
N ASN A 156 15.48 -11.14 59.54
CA ASN A 156 15.01 -11.53 58.21
C ASN A 156 13.70 -10.83 57.80
N TYR A 157 12.80 -10.56 58.74
CA TYR A 157 11.57 -9.82 58.46
C TYR A 157 11.83 -8.33 58.27
N LEU A 158 12.70 -7.74 59.10
CA LEU A 158 13.11 -6.33 58.94
C LEU A 158 13.80 -6.10 57.59
N ALA A 159 14.66 -7.03 57.16
CA ALA A 159 15.28 -7.00 55.85
C ALA A 159 14.26 -7.05 54.70
N LYS A 160 13.26 -7.94 54.80
CA LYS A 160 12.17 -8.02 53.80
C LYS A 160 11.34 -6.73 53.73
N VAL A 161 10.97 -6.16 54.88
CA VAL A 161 10.21 -4.90 54.93
C VAL A 161 11.02 -3.76 54.32
N LYS A 162 12.31 -3.64 54.63
CA LYS A 162 13.19 -2.60 54.05
C LYS A 162 13.37 -2.77 52.53
N VAL A 163 13.47 -4.01 52.04
CA VAL A 163 13.50 -4.29 50.60
C VAL A 163 12.19 -3.87 49.91
N GLU A 164 11.03 -4.16 50.50
CA GLU A 164 9.75 -3.74 49.93
C GLU A 164 9.56 -2.21 49.97
N VAL A 165 10.02 -1.52 51.02
CA VAL A 165 10.06 -0.04 51.04
C VAL A 165 10.95 0.51 49.93
N ALA A 166 12.13 -0.07 49.72
CA ALA A 166 13.03 0.35 48.64
C ALA A 166 12.41 0.10 47.24
N LYS A 167 11.74 -1.04 47.05
CA LYS A 167 11.00 -1.34 45.81
C LYS A 167 9.85 -0.35 45.59
N ALA A 168 9.11 0.00 46.64
CA ALA A 168 8.04 0.98 46.56
C ALA A 168 8.59 2.37 46.18
N GLN A 169 9.73 2.79 46.75
CA GLN A 169 10.40 4.03 46.38
C GLN A 169 10.87 4.02 44.92
N SER A 170 11.54 2.94 44.48
CA SER A 170 11.95 2.80 43.07
C SER A 170 10.75 2.80 42.12
N SER A 171 9.62 2.22 42.53
CA SER A 171 8.37 2.26 41.75
C SER A 171 7.80 3.68 41.67
N ALA A 172 7.88 4.46 42.75
CA ALA A 172 7.46 5.86 42.76
C ALA A 172 8.35 6.72 41.83
N ASP A 173 9.67 6.53 41.88
CA ASP A 173 10.62 7.25 41.03
C ASP A 173 10.42 6.91 39.54
N ALA A 174 10.17 5.64 39.22
CA ALA A 174 9.87 5.20 37.86
C ALA A 174 8.55 5.79 37.35
N ALA A 175 7.53 5.91 38.21
CA ALA A 175 6.27 6.54 37.85
C ALA A 175 6.46 8.04 37.54
N ALA A 176 7.22 8.76 38.37
CA ALA A 176 7.55 10.17 38.14
C ALA A 176 8.35 10.38 36.84
N LEU A 177 9.31 9.50 36.54
CA LEU A 177 10.05 9.55 35.28
C LEU A 177 9.14 9.26 34.07
N SER A 178 8.21 8.32 34.21
CA SER A 178 7.22 8.01 33.17
C SER A 178 6.29 9.20 32.88
N GLU A 179 5.82 9.89 33.93
CA GLU A 179 5.03 11.11 33.80
C GLU A 179 5.79 12.21 33.03
N ALA A 180 7.06 12.47 33.39
CA ALA A 180 7.90 13.43 32.69
C ALA A 180 8.13 13.05 31.20
N ASN A 181 8.36 11.76 30.93
CA ASN A 181 8.54 11.27 29.55
C ASN A 181 7.26 11.37 28.72
N ALA A 182 6.09 11.14 29.33
CA ALA A 182 4.81 11.33 28.67
C ALA A 182 4.60 12.81 28.31
N GLU A 183 4.95 13.73 29.20
CA GLU A 183 4.85 15.17 28.97
C GLU A 183 5.80 15.66 27.86
N LEU A 184 7.04 15.14 27.82
CA LEU A 184 8.00 15.38 26.74
C LEU A 184 7.49 14.83 25.40
N SER A 185 6.90 13.63 25.41
CA SER A 185 6.34 13.00 24.21
C SER A 185 5.17 13.80 23.66
N ALA A 186 4.29 14.34 24.53
CA ALA A 186 3.21 15.23 24.12
C ALA A 186 3.75 16.52 23.48
N LYS A 187 4.78 17.15 24.07
CA LYS A 187 5.43 18.34 23.49
C LYS A 187 6.06 18.02 22.12
N ALA A 188 6.75 16.88 21.99
CA ALA A 188 7.32 16.45 20.72
C ALA A 188 6.24 16.20 19.64
N ALA A 189 5.11 15.61 20.01
CA ALA A 189 3.99 15.40 19.10
C ALA A 189 3.41 16.73 18.59
N THR A 190 3.18 17.71 19.47
CA THR A 190 2.69 19.05 19.08
C THR A 190 3.69 19.81 18.17
N LEU A 191 4.99 19.64 18.39
CA LEU A 191 6.01 20.22 17.51
C LEU A 191 6.02 19.54 16.14
N SER A 192 5.87 18.21 16.11
CA SER A 192 5.77 17.44 14.86
C SER A 192 4.55 17.87 14.05
N GLU A 193 3.40 18.05 14.68
CA GLU A 193 2.18 18.58 14.04
C GLU A 193 2.42 19.96 13.41
N LYS A 194 3.06 20.87 14.14
CA LYS A 194 3.41 22.20 13.62
C LYS A 194 4.36 22.13 12.42
N ASN A 195 5.38 21.27 12.49
CA ASN A 195 6.33 21.08 11.38
C ASN A 195 5.65 20.46 10.14
N ALA A 196 4.69 19.55 10.36
CA ALA A 196 3.88 18.99 9.28
C ALA A 196 3.03 20.08 8.60
N LYS A 197 2.41 20.99 9.38
CA LYS A 197 1.66 22.12 8.82
C LYS A 197 2.53 23.08 8.01
N VAL A 198 3.74 23.41 8.49
CA VAL A 198 4.69 24.25 7.75
C VAL A 198 5.11 23.57 6.44
N SER A 199 5.32 22.26 6.47
CA SER A 199 5.64 21.47 5.26
C SER A 199 4.47 21.48 4.26
N GLU A 200 3.24 21.34 4.74
CA GLU A 200 2.03 21.44 3.91
C GLU A 200 1.92 22.82 3.23
N ASP A 201 2.11 23.91 3.99
CA ASP A 201 2.04 25.27 3.46
C ASP A 201 3.14 25.52 2.42
N THR A 202 4.33 24.95 2.64
CA THR A 202 5.45 25.01 1.68
C THR A 202 5.11 24.29 0.38
N VAL A 203 4.58 23.07 0.46
CA VAL A 203 4.14 22.31 -0.73
C VAL A 203 3.06 23.05 -1.50
N HIS A 204 2.14 23.73 -0.80
CA HIS A 204 1.10 24.55 -1.44
C HIS A 204 1.70 25.75 -2.19
N ALA A 205 2.66 26.46 -1.58
CA ALA A 205 3.35 27.57 -2.22
C ALA A 205 4.17 27.13 -3.45
N ASP A 206 4.84 25.98 -3.36
CA ASP A 206 5.59 25.39 -4.48
C ASP A 206 4.65 24.97 -5.62
N ALA A 207 3.46 24.43 -5.31
CA ALA A 207 2.45 24.07 -6.31
C ALA A 207 1.91 25.30 -7.07
N GLU A 208 1.62 26.40 -6.38
CA GLU A 208 1.21 27.67 -7.01
C GLU A 208 2.33 28.28 -7.87
N SER A 209 3.58 28.18 -7.40
CA SER A 209 4.76 28.61 -8.18
C SER A 209 4.91 27.78 -9.46
N ALA A 210 4.76 26.46 -9.37
CA ALA A 210 4.81 25.55 -10.52
C ALA A 210 3.71 25.87 -11.54
N LYS A 211 2.50 26.21 -11.09
CA LYS A 211 1.40 26.65 -11.96
C LYS A 211 1.76 27.94 -12.71
N THR A 212 2.33 28.92 -12.01
CA THR A 212 2.78 30.18 -12.62
C THR A 212 3.86 29.92 -13.68
N PHE A 213 4.83 29.05 -13.41
CA PHE A 213 5.86 28.69 -14.40
C PHE A 213 5.28 27.95 -15.60
N ALA A 214 4.27 27.10 -15.42
CA ALA A 214 3.59 26.43 -16.52
C ALA A 214 2.86 27.44 -17.43
N GLU A 215 2.16 28.42 -16.85
CA GLU A 215 1.50 29.50 -17.60
C GLU A 215 2.52 30.35 -18.38
N GLN A 216 3.66 30.70 -17.75
CA GLN A 216 4.74 31.42 -18.42
C GLN A 216 5.36 30.61 -19.58
N ALA A 217 5.54 29.29 -19.40
CA ALA A 217 6.05 28.42 -20.44
C ALA A 217 5.09 28.33 -21.64
N GLU A 218 3.78 28.26 -21.41
CA GLU A 218 2.79 28.27 -22.49
C GLU A 218 2.75 29.62 -23.22
N SER A 219 2.86 30.74 -22.49
CA SER A 219 2.98 32.07 -23.10
C SER A 219 4.23 32.15 -23.99
N ALA A 220 5.39 31.70 -23.50
CA ALA A 220 6.63 31.71 -24.26
C ALA A 220 6.55 30.82 -25.53
N LYS A 221 5.84 29.69 -25.45
CA LYS A 221 5.57 28.84 -26.61
C LYS A 221 4.73 29.57 -27.66
N ASN A 222 3.66 30.25 -27.26
CA ASN A 222 2.81 31.02 -28.17
C ASN A 222 3.56 32.19 -28.82
N ASP A 223 4.42 32.87 -28.07
CA ASP A 223 5.30 33.92 -28.60
C ASP A 223 6.29 33.36 -29.63
N ALA A 224 6.86 32.17 -29.37
CA ALA A 224 7.77 31.50 -30.30
C ALA A 224 7.07 31.04 -31.59
N GLU A 225 5.85 30.51 -31.49
CA GLU A 225 5.02 30.14 -32.65
C GLU A 225 4.68 31.38 -33.50
N SER A 226 4.27 32.47 -32.85
CA SER A 226 4.00 33.74 -33.53
C SER A 226 5.24 34.28 -34.25
N ALA A 227 6.41 34.24 -33.58
CA ALA A 227 7.67 34.66 -34.18
C ALA A 227 8.06 33.80 -35.39
N ARG A 228 7.81 32.48 -35.33
CA ARG A 228 8.04 31.56 -36.45
C ARG A 228 7.16 31.91 -37.65
N ASP A 229 5.88 32.17 -37.42
CA ASP A 229 4.93 32.47 -38.49
C ASP A 229 5.24 33.83 -39.15
N ILE A 230 5.67 34.84 -38.36
CA ILE A 230 6.20 36.10 -38.88
C ILE A 230 7.43 35.86 -39.76
N ALA A 231 8.39 35.04 -39.29
CA ALA A 231 9.61 34.74 -40.05
C ALA A 231 9.29 34.00 -41.36
N GLN A 232 8.30 33.09 -41.34
CA GLN A 232 7.87 32.37 -42.54
C GLN A 232 7.18 33.29 -43.55
N THR A 233 6.36 34.22 -43.07
CA THR A 233 5.74 35.25 -43.91
C THR A 233 6.80 36.14 -44.56
N ALA A 234 7.75 36.66 -43.77
CA ALA A 234 8.85 37.49 -44.27
C ALA A 234 9.72 36.74 -45.29
N SER A 235 9.96 35.44 -45.09
CA SER A 235 10.67 34.58 -46.05
C SER A 235 9.91 34.46 -47.38
N GLY A 236 8.59 34.26 -47.32
CA GLY A 236 7.74 34.22 -48.52
C GLY A 236 7.72 35.55 -49.28
N GLU A 237 7.63 36.67 -48.57
CA GLU A 237 7.71 38.02 -49.16
C GLU A 237 9.07 38.27 -49.83
N ALA A 238 10.17 37.88 -49.18
CA ALA A 238 11.50 37.98 -49.76
C ALA A 238 11.63 37.16 -51.06
N GLN A 239 11.04 35.96 -51.10
CA GLN A 239 11.04 35.10 -52.27
C GLN A 239 10.22 35.71 -53.42
N ASN A 240 9.05 36.25 -53.12
CA ASN A 240 8.22 36.97 -54.09
C ASN A 240 8.95 38.20 -54.67
N ASN A 241 9.62 38.98 -53.81
CA ASN A 241 10.42 40.13 -54.23
C ASN A 241 11.60 39.72 -55.12
N ALA A 242 12.26 38.60 -54.81
CA ALA A 242 13.33 38.06 -55.65
C ALA A 242 12.80 37.64 -57.03
N THR A 243 11.65 36.97 -57.10
CA THR A 243 11.00 36.61 -58.37
C THR A 243 10.59 37.84 -59.18
N ALA A 244 10.01 38.85 -58.54
CA ALA A 244 9.65 40.11 -59.19
C ALA A 244 10.87 40.86 -59.75
N SER A 245 11.97 40.86 -58.98
CA SER A 245 13.25 41.43 -59.41
C SER A 245 13.83 40.69 -60.62
N ALA A 246 13.84 39.34 -60.59
CA ALA A 246 14.30 38.53 -61.72
C ALA A 246 13.45 38.74 -62.98
N LYS A 247 12.12 38.88 -62.83
CA LYS A 247 11.23 39.21 -63.95
C LYS A 247 11.53 40.59 -64.54
N SER A 248 11.76 41.57 -63.67
CA SER A 248 12.11 42.93 -64.08
C SER A 248 13.44 42.97 -64.84
N ALA A 249 14.43 42.19 -64.42
CA ALA A 249 15.69 42.03 -65.15
C ALA A 249 15.47 41.44 -66.56
N SER A 250 14.67 40.38 -66.68
CA SER A 250 14.34 39.78 -67.98
C SER A 250 13.59 40.75 -68.91
N ASP A 251 12.70 41.58 -68.36
CA ASP A 251 12.00 42.60 -69.16
C ASP A 251 12.93 43.73 -69.60
N ALA A 252 13.92 44.09 -68.79
CA ALA A 252 14.96 45.03 -69.17
C ALA A 252 15.85 44.46 -70.30
N GLU A 253 16.21 43.18 -70.25
CA GLU A 253 16.95 42.50 -71.32
C GLU A 253 16.19 42.52 -72.65
N LYS A 254 14.88 42.19 -72.62
CA LYS A 254 14.02 42.27 -73.81
C LYS A 254 13.96 43.69 -74.36
N SER A 255 13.82 44.68 -73.49
CA SER A 255 13.80 46.09 -73.87
C SER A 255 15.11 46.51 -74.54
N ALA A 256 16.25 46.03 -74.03
CA ALA A 256 17.56 46.25 -74.65
C ALA A 256 17.67 45.60 -76.04
N SER A 257 17.15 44.38 -76.22
CA SER A 257 17.07 43.72 -77.53
C SER A 257 16.22 44.53 -78.52
N SER A 258 15.02 44.98 -78.12
CA SER A 258 14.18 45.81 -79.00
C SER A 258 14.83 47.13 -79.38
N ALA A 259 15.61 47.74 -78.48
CA ALA A 259 16.39 48.94 -78.79
C ALA A 259 17.50 48.65 -79.83
N LEU A 260 18.15 47.47 -79.74
CA LEU A 260 19.14 47.03 -80.72
C LEU A 260 18.53 46.79 -82.10
N ASP A 261 17.35 46.16 -82.16
CA ASP A 261 16.61 45.94 -83.41
C ASP A 261 16.18 47.26 -84.05
N SER A 262 15.74 48.22 -83.22
CA SER A 262 15.40 49.58 -83.66
C SER A 262 16.63 50.31 -84.22
N LYS A 263 17.80 50.16 -83.59
CA LYS A 263 19.07 50.70 -84.09
C LYS A 263 19.44 50.09 -85.46
N GLN A 264 19.31 48.77 -85.61
CA GLN A 264 19.58 48.09 -86.89
C GLN A 264 18.64 48.60 -87.98
N SER A 265 17.34 48.71 -87.68
CA SER A 265 16.34 49.24 -88.61
C SER A 265 16.64 50.67 -89.04
N ALA A 266 17.11 51.52 -88.12
CA ALA A 266 17.55 52.88 -88.44
C ALA A 266 18.79 52.88 -89.35
N GLU A 267 19.77 52.00 -89.12
CA GLU A 267 20.95 51.89 -89.99
C GLU A 267 20.58 51.36 -91.38
N SER A 268 19.69 50.37 -91.48
CA SER A 268 19.15 49.92 -92.78
C SER A 268 18.43 51.05 -93.51
N SER A 269 17.62 51.84 -92.80
CA SER A 269 16.92 53.00 -93.39
C SER A 269 17.91 54.06 -93.91
N LYS A 270 19.00 54.31 -93.17
CA LYS A 270 20.09 55.18 -93.61
C LYS A 270 20.79 54.65 -94.88
N GLN A 271 21.04 53.35 -94.96
CA GLN A 271 21.61 52.73 -96.17
C GLN A 271 20.65 52.88 -97.37
N SER A 272 19.36 52.63 -97.18
CA SER A 272 18.36 52.85 -98.22
C SER A 272 18.31 54.31 -98.66
N ALA A 273 18.38 55.27 -97.74
CA ALA A 273 18.42 56.69 -98.08
C ALA A 273 19.69 57.08 -98.87
N LEU A 274 20.86 56.53 -98.51
CA LEU A 274 22.10 56.70 -99.27
C LEU A 274 21.99 56.09 -100.68
N GLN A 275 21.37 54.92 -100.79
CA GLN A 275 21.11 54.29 -102.08
C GLN A 275 20.18 55.17 -102.93
N TYR A 276 19.08 55.66 -102.37
CA TYR A 276 18.17 56.57 -103.08
C TYR A 276 18.86 57.88 -103.50
N ALA A 277 19.74 58.44 -102.68
CA ALA A 277 20.53 59.60 -103.06
C ALA A 277 21.49 59.29 -104.22
N THR A 278 22.11 58.11 -104.20
CA THR A 278 22.97 57.61 -105.28
C THR A 278 22.18 57.41 -106.57
N ASP A 279 21.03 56.75 -106.49
CA ASP A 279 20.13 56.50 -107.63
C ASP A 279 19.59 57.82 -108.20
N ALA A 280 19.25 58.78 -107.34
CA ALA A 280 18.84 60.11 -107.75
C ALA A 280 19.98 60.85 -108.47
N SER A 281 21.22 60.77 -107.97
CA SER A 281 22.39 61.34 -108.64
C SER A 281 22.69 60.66 -109.97
N ALA A 282 22.58 59.33 -110.05
CA ALA A 282 22.74 58.57 -111.28
C ALA A 282 21.66 58.94 -112.30
N SER A 283 20.41 59.06 -111.84
CA SER A 283 19.27 59.49 -112.66
C SER A 283 19.43 60.93 -113.14
N ALA A 284 19.96 61.85 -112.31
CA ALA A 284 20.25 63.22 -112.71
C ALA A 284 21.37 63.26 -113.77
N SER A 285 22.46 62.50 -113.59
CA SER A 285 23.51 62.34 -114.59
C SER A 285 22.97 61.74 -115.89
N GLN A 286 22.09 60.74 -115.80
CA GLN A 286 21.48 60.11 -116.96
C GLN A 286 20.50 61.06 -117.66
N ALA A 287 19.71 61.83 -116.93
CA ALA A 287 18.84 62.88 -117.46
C ALA A 287 19.66 63.98 -118.14
N GLN A 288 20.80 64.37 -117.57
CA GLN A 288 21.75 65.26 -118.21
C GLN A 288 22.29 64.64 -119.51
N LYS A 289 22.76 63.39 -119.50
CA LYS A 289 23.18 62.67 -120.72
C LYS A 289 22.07 62.55 -121.77
N TYR A 290 20.81 62.37 -121.39
CA TYR A 290 19.68 62.38 -122.32
C TYR A 290 19.36 63.79 -122.85
N ALA A 291 19.57 64.83 -122.05
CA ALA A 291 19.35 66.22 -122.44
C ALA A 291 20.47 66.80 -123.33
N VAL A 292 21.74 66.38 -123.13
CA VAL A 292 22.89 66.86 -123.93
C VAL A 292 23.46 65.84 -124.93
N GLY A 293 23.10 64.56 -124.85
CA GLY A 293 23.54 63.49 -125.76
C GLY A 293 25.05 63.21 -125.69
N GLU A 294 25.47 62.13 -125.04
CA GLU A 294 26.87 61.64 -125.17
C GLU A 294 27.11 60.87 -126.48
N THR A 295 26.06 60.52 -127.23
CA THR A 295 26.13 60.03 -128.61
C THR A 295 24.72 60.08 -129.22
N ASP A 296 24.56 60.87 -130.28
CA ASP A 296 23.38 61.10 -131.13
C ASP A 296 22.08 60.34 -130.74
N SER A 297 21.27 60.97 -129.88
CA SER A 297 20.05 60.46 -129.26
C SER A 297 18.98 59.98 -130.25
N SER A 298 19.10 60.37 -131.52
CA SER A 298 18.15 60.08 -132.61
C SER A 298 18.21 58.61 -133.06
N LYS A 299 19.39 57.98 -132.98
CA LYS A 299 19.62 56.62 -133.52
C LYS A 299 19.12 55.51 -132.59
N TYR A 300 19.23 55.71 -131.29
CA TYR A 300 18.87 54.72 -130.27
C TYR A 300 17.36 54.42 -130.22
N TYR A 301 16.51 55.45 -130.31
CA TYR A 301 15.05 55.27 -130.28
C TYR A 301 14.50 54.60 -131.55
N TYR A 302 15.17 54.76 -132.69
CA TYR A 302 14.84 54.07 -133.93
C TYR A 302 15.12 52.56 -133.86
N GLU A 303 16.25 52.16 -133.28
CA GLU A 303 16.64 50.75 -133.18
C GLU A 303 15.79 49.97 -132.16
N GLN A 304 15.37 50.57 -131.04
CA GLN A 304 14.45 49.93 -130.09
C GLN A 304 13.04 49.73 -130.66
N SER A 305 12.52 50.72 -131.39
CA SER A 305 11.20 50.60 -132.03
C SER A 305 11.19 49.51 -133.11
N LYS A 306 12.32 49.31 -133.80
CA LYS A 306 12.51 48.23 -134.76
C LYS A 306 12.55 46.84 -134.10
N ALA A 307 13.28 46.68 -132.99
CA ALA A 307 13.39 45.40 -132.28
C ALA A 307 12.07 44.93 -131.64
N ILE A 308 11.26 45.85 -131.09
CA ILE A 308 9.95 45.52 -130.51
C ILE A 308 8.95 45.11 -131.60
N SER A 309 9.03 45.72 -132.79
CA SER A 309 8.17 45.36 -133.92
C SER A 309 8.51 44.00 -134.53
N GLU A 310 9.78 43.57 -134.49
CA GLU A 310 10.23 42.31 -135.06
C GLU A 310 10.04 41.10 -134.11
N GLY A 311 9.88 41.34 -132.79
CA GLY A 311 9.71 40.30 -131.76
C GLY A 311 8.30 39.71 -131.59
N PHE A 312 7.28 40.22 -132.28
CA PHE A 312 5.87 39.80 -132.12
C PHE A 312 5.40 38.70 -133.08
N ALA A 313 6.28 38.15 -133.91
CA ALA A 313 5.95 37.05 -134.82
C ALA A 313 5.92 35.70 -134.06
N GLY A 314 4.77 35.35 -133.48
CA GLY A 314 4.52 34.03 -132.86
C GLY A 314 3.87 34.05 -131.47
N ALA A 315 3.62 35.22 -130.90
CA ALA A 315 2.95 35.34 -129.60
C ALA A 315 1.42 35.12 -129.71
N LEU A 316 0.82 34.54 -128.67
CA LEU A 316 -0.64 34.45 -128.54
C LEU A 316 -1.21 35.87 -128.36
N ARG A 317 -2.08 36.29 -129.27
CA ARG A 317 -2.73 37.60 -129.33
C ARG A 317 -4.09 37.50 -128.66
N PRO A 318 -4.28 38.03 -127.44
CA PRO A 318 -5.58 38.00 -126.78
C PRO A 318 -6.57 38.90 -127.54
N MET A 319 -7.63 38.29 -128.05
CA MET A 319 -8.69 38.95 -128.83
C MET A 319 -9.91 39.29 -127.96
N GLY A 320 -9.86 38.93 -126.68
CA GLY A 320 -10.89 39.23 -125.67
C GLY A 320 -11.69 38.00 -125.23
N THR A 321 -12.66 38.25 -124.36
CA THR A 321 -13.61 37.25 -123.86
C THR A 321 -14.86 37.27 -124.73
N ILE A 322 -15.28 36.11 -125.21
CA ILE A 322 -16.46 35.91 -126.05
C ILE A 322 -17.24 34.68 -125.56
N THR A 323 -18.46 34.46 -126.06
CA THR A 323 -19.13 33.16 -125.88
C THR A 323 -18.68 32.17 -126.96
N PHE A 324 -18.89 30.87 -126.73
CA PHE A 324 -18.48 29.85 -127.70
C PHE A 324 -19.12 30.03 -129.07
N ALA A 325 -20.38 30.45 -129.10
CA ALA A 325 -21.11 30.72 -130.35
C ALA A 325 -20.51 31.90 -131.16
N GLN A 326 -19.76 32.79 -130.51
CA GLN A 326 -19.12 33.94 -131.12
C GLN A 326 -17.70 33.64 -131.59
N LEU A 327 -17.20 32.42 -131.36
CA LEU A 327 -15.85 32.03 -131.80
C LEU A 327 -15.76 32.15 -133.33
N PRO A 328 -14.84 32.97 -133.87
CA PRO A 328 -14.75 33.18 -135.31
C PRO A 328 -14.45 31.88 -136.05
N SER A 329 -14.86 31.80 -137.32
CA SER A 329 -14.44 30.69 -138.16
C SER A 329 -12.92 30.72 -138.40
N LEU A 330 -12.33 29.55 -138.58
CA LEU A 330 -10.88 29.41 -138.80
C LEU A 330 -10.38 30.20 -140.02
N ALA A 331 -11.22 30.53 -141.01
CA ALA A 331 -10.82 31.33 -142.16
C ALA A 331 -10.58 32.81 -141.82
N VAL A 332 -11.19 33.31 -140.73
CA VAL A 332 -11.14 34.72 -140.32
C VAL A 332 -10.09 34.95 -139.24
N ALA A 333 -9.92 33.98 -138.34
CA ALA A 333 -8.91 34.05 -137.29
C ALA A 333 -7.49 33.88 -137.85
N SER A 334 -6.54 34.65 -137.35
CA SER A 334 -5.11 34.52 -137.66
C SER A 334 -4.43 33.59 -136.66
N ALA A 335 -3.40 32.86 -137.09
CA ALA A 335 -2.66 31.98 -136.18
C ALA A 335 -2.11 32.78 -134.98
N GLY A 336 -2.31 32.26 -133.77
CA GLY A 336 -2.00 32.93 -132.52
C GLY A 336 -3.14 33.77 -131.95
N ASP A 337 -4.27 33.99 -132.64
CA ASP A 337 -5.45 34.64 -132.02
C ASP A 337 -5.97 33.76 -130.88
N MET A 338 -6.13 34.33 -129.69
CA MET A 338 -6.61 33.63 -128.50
C MET A 338 -7.84 34.33 -127.93
N TYR A 339 -8.89 33.56 -127.68
CA TYR A 339 -10.17 33.98 -127.14
C TYR A 339 -10.39 33.28 -125.79
N ASN A 340 -10.91 34.01 -124.83
CA ASN A 340 -11.39 33.41 -123.59
C ASN A 340 -12.87 33.09 -123.75
N ILE A 341 -13.27 31.83 -123.58
CA ILE A 341 -14.67 31.42 -123.75
C ILE A 341 -15.37 31.49 -122.40
N SER A 342 -16.35 32.40 -122.30
CA SER A 342 -17.00 32.76 -121.05
C SER A 342 -18.04 31.76 -120.54
N ASP A 343 -18.51 30.86 -121.39
CA ASP A 343 -19.49 29.82 -121.10
C ASP A 343 -18.89 28.42 -121.20
N GLU A 344 -19.52 27.45 -120.53
CA GLU A 344 -19.19 26.04 -120.74
C GLU A 344 -19.58 25.65 -122.17
N PHE A 345 -18.71 24.95 -122.88
CA PHE A 345 -18.95 24.60 -124.27
C PHE A 345 -18.50 23.18 -124.58
N VAL A 346 -19.03 22.66 -125.69
CA VAL A 346 -18.63 21.37 -126.23
C VAL A 346 -17.85 21.60 -127.51
N THR A 347 -16.65 21.03 -127.58
CA THR A 347 -15.76 21.19 -128.73
C THR A 347 -16.41 20.65 -130.01
N THR A 348 -16.06 21.26 -131.14
CA THR A 348 -16.51 20.86 -132.48
C THR A 348 -15.36 20.25 -133.28
N SER A 349 -15.62 19.77 -134.50
CA SER A 349 -14.58 19.18 -135.36
C SER A 349 -13.48 20.17 -135.78
N THR A 350 -13.68 21.47 -135.56
CA THR A 350 -12.66 22.50 -135.79
C THR A 350 -11.65 22.63 -134.64
N PHE A 351 -11.84 21.88 -133.56
CA PHE A 351 -10.90 21.81 -132.44
C PHE A 351 -9.93 20.65 -132.61
N LYS A 352 -8.71 20.84 -132.11
CA LYS A 352 -7.60 19.87 -132.20
C LYS A 352 -7.89 18.56 -131.46
N GLU A 353 -8.72 18.61 -130.42
CA GLU A 353 -9.20 17.45 -129.67
C GLU A 353 -10.43 16.75 -130.30
N GLY A 354 -10.98 17.29 -131.40
CA GLY A 354 -12.18 16.77 -132.07
C GLY A 354 -13.48 17.19 -131.39
N ALA A 355 -14.62 16.77 -131.97
CA ALA A 355 -15.94 17.14 -131.45
C ALA A 355 -16.36 16.30 -130.23
N GLY A 356 -17.05 16.91 -129.26
CA GLY A 356 -17.75 16.20 -128.18
C GLY A 356 -17.15 16.28 -126.78
N VAL A 357 -16.09 17.07 -126.56
CA VAL A 357 -15.46 17.26 -125.24
C VAL A 357 -16.05 18.50 -124.57
N THR A 358 -16.54 18.37 -123.33
CA THR A 358 -17.06 19.51 -122.54
C THR A 358 -15.91 20.24 -121.85
N GLN A 359 -15.78 21.54 -122.10
CA GLN A 359 -14.78 22.41 -121.50
C GLN A 359 -15.45 23.42 -120.59
N ALA A 360 -14.88 23.60 -119.39
CA ALA A 360 -15.41 24.53 -118.39
C ALA A 360 -15.39 25.99 -118.88
N ALA A 361 -16.33 26.79 -118.38
CA ALA A 361 -16.34 28.24 -118.59
C ALA A 361 -15.01 28.88 -118.16
N GLY A 362 -14.52 29.83 -118.96
CA GLY A 362 -13.24 30.50 -118.77
C GLY A 362 -12.06 29.81 -119.48
N THR A 363 -12.28 28.73 -120.23
CA THR A 363 -11.24 28.08 -121.03
C THR A 363 -10.71 29.01 -122.12
N ASN A 364 -9.38 29.11 -122.23
CA ASN A 364 -8.73 29.87 -123.30
C ASN A 364 -8.56 29.00 -124.54
N VAL A 365 -9.12 29.47 -125.64
CA VAL A 365 -9.11 28.82 -126.95
C VAL A 365 -8.30 29.65 -127.92
N TYR A 366 -7.28 29.07 -128.55
CA TYR A 366 -6.43 29.80 -129.49
C TYR A 366 -6.30 29.08 -130.82
N LYS A 367 -6.11 29.85 -131.90
CA LYS A 367 -5.89 29.29 -133.23
C LYS A 367 -4.42 28.92 -133.37
N THR A 368 -4.17 27.65 -133.55
CA THR A 368 -2.82 27.12 -133.75
C THR A 368 -2.32 27.41 -135.17
N THR A 369 -1.01 27.33 -135.38
CA THR A 369 -0.37 27.51 -136.69
C THR A 369 -0.73 26.42 -137.70
N ASP A 370 -1.14 25.24 -137.24
CA ASP A 370 -1.65 24.13 -138.07
C ASP A 370 -3.16 24.24 -138.40
N GLY A 371 -3.80 25.34 -138.01
CA GLY A 371 -5.12 25.74 -138.52
C GLY A 371 -6.32 25.20 -137.74
N TYR A 372 -6.15 24.75 -136.51
CA TYR A 372 -7.23 24.30 -135.62
C TYR A 372 -7.42 25.25 -134.43
N TRP A 373 -8.56 25.12 -133.74
CA TRP A 373 -8.74 25.68 -132.40
C TRP A 373 -8.16 24.71 -131.36
N ASP A 374 -7.43 25.20 -130.37
CA ASP A 374 -6.86 24.39 -129.29
C ASP A 374 -7.15 25.02 -127.92
N CYS A 375 -7.40 24.19 -126.92
CA CYS A 375 -7.76 24.59 -125.56
C CYS A 375 -6.53 24.47 -124.66
N LEU A 376 -6.16 25.53 -123.93
CA LEU A 376 -5.14 25.40 -122.88
C LEU A 376 -5.70 24.59 -121.70
N ALA A 377 -5.25 23.34 -121.53
CA ALA A 377 -5.77 22.40 -120.53
C ALA A 377 -5.46 22.79 -119.07
N GLY A 378 -6.44 22.60 -118.17
CA GLY A 378 -6.25 22.58 -116.72
C GLY A 378 -6.96 21.37 -116.08
N THR A 379 -6.23 20.48 -115.40
CA THR A 379 -6.77 19.26 -114.75
C THR A 379 -7.13 19.50 -113.27
N PRO A 380 -8.15 18.83 -112.68
CA PRO A 380 -8.31 18.82 -111.22
C PRO A 380 -8.43 17.44 -110.55
N VAL A 381 -7.91 17.36 -109.32
CA VAL A 381 -8.20 16.36 -108.28
C VAL A 381 -9.57 16.66 -107.63
N THR A 382 -10.29 15.65 -107.10
CA THR A 382 -11.71 15.79 -106.71
C THR A 382 -12.01 15.98 -105.19
N GLY A 383 -11.17 15.60 -104.20
CA GLY A 383 -11.32 16.00 -102.77
C GLY A 383 -10.78 15.02 -101.69
N ILE A 384 -10.79 15.41 -100.38
CA ILE A 384 -10.33 14.62 -99.18
C ILE A 384 -11.40 14.66 -98.04
N LYS A 385 -11.63 13.58 -97.26
CA LYS A 385 -12.58 13.53 -96.10
C LYS A 385 -12.15 12.62 -94.91
N GLY A 386 -12.50 12.99 -93.68
CA GLY A 386 -12.33 12.19 -92.45
C GLY A 386 -13.45 11.16 -92.17
N ALA A 387 -13.25 10.25 -91.19
CA ALA A 387 -14.15 9.12 -90.90
C ALA A 387 -15.54 9.52 -90.34
N LYS A 388 -15.67 10.73 -89.77
CA LYS A 388 -16.94 11.31 -89.30
C LYS A 388 -17.46 12.45 -90.19
N GLU A 389 -16.80 12.71 -91.32
CA GLU A 389 -17.19 13.75 -92.27
C GLU A 389 -18.06 13.15 -93.38
N THR A 390 -19.19 13.80 -93.67
CA THR A 390 -20.16 13.35 -94.67
C THR A 390 -19.98 14.00 -96.05
N VAL A 391 -19.06 14.98 -96.18
CA VAL A 391 -18.80 15.72 -97.43
C VAL A 391 -17.30 15.89 -97.64
N PHE A 392 -16.84 15.74 -98.90
CA PHE A 392 -15.44 15.94 -99.28
C PHE A 392 -15.07 17.42 -99.33
N ARG A 393 -13.89 17.76 -98.80
CA ARG A 393 -13.32 19.10 -98.92
C ARG A 393 -12.52 19.21 -100.21
N ARG A 394 -12.60 20.36 -100.88
CA ARG A 394 -11.82 20.69 -102.10
C ARG A 394 -10.97 21.95 -101.84
N GLY A 395 -9.80 22.04 -102.44
CA GLY A 395 -8.82 23.13 -102.21
C GLY A 395 -7.72 22.78 -101.20
N ASN A 396 -7.00 23.78 -100.68
CA ASN A 396 -5.96 23.57 -99.65
C ASN A 396 -6.61 23.21 -98.30
N VAL A 397 -6.29 22.03 -97.72
CA VAL A 397 -6.91 21.51 -96.49
C VAL A 397 -5.87 21.40 -95.37
N ASN A 398 -6.16 22.03 -94.21
CA ASN A 398 -5.39 21.85 -92.97
C ASN A 398 -6.15 20.88 -92.03
N LEU A 399 -5.49 19.82 -91.53
CA LEU A 399 -6.10 18.75 -90.73
C LEU A 399 -5.59 18.75 -89.28
N THR A 400 -6.51 18.72 -88.31
CA THR A 400 -6.19 18.64 -86.87
C THR A 400 -6.72 17.33 -86.24
N PRO A 401 -6.19 16.87 -85.08
CA PRO A 401 -6.72 15.71 -84.34
C PRO A 401 -8.22 15.81 -84.03
N ALA A 402 -8.72 17.03 -83.80
CA ALA A 402 -10.15 17.31 -83.62
C ALA A 402 -10.97 16.99 -84.89
N ASN A 403 -10.41 17.21 -86.08
CA ASN A 403 -11.08 16.90 -87.35
C ASN A 403 -11.19 15.40 -87.63
N ILE A 404 -10.47 14.55 -86.89
CA ILE A 404 -10.50 13.09 -87.05
C ILE A 404 -10.97 12.32 -85.80
N GLY A 405 -11.33 13.02 -84.72
CA GLY A 405 -11.88 12.41 -83.50
C GLY A 405 -10.86 11.70 -82.61
N ALA A 406 -9.59 12.12 -82.65
CA ALA A 406 -8.52 11.61 -81.79
C ALA A 406 -8.19 12.62 -80.66
N VAL A 407 -7.96 12.13 -79.44
CA VAL A 407 -7.42 12.96 -78.33
C VAL A 407 -5.93 13.15 -78.57
N ALA A 408 -5.43 14.39 -78.44
CA ALA A 408 -4.02 14.71 -78.62
C ALA A 408 -3.15 14.06 -77.53
N THR A 409 -1.85 13.87 -77.79
CA THR A 409 -0.88 13.28 -76.82
C THR A 409 -0.78 14.07 -75.51
N GLU A 410 -1.15 15.36 -75.52
CA GLU A 410 -1.26 16.24 -74.35
C GLU A 410 -2.72 16.70 -74.08
N GLY A 411 -3.69 15.99 -74.66
CA GLY A 411 -5.10 16.38 -74.59
C GLY A 411 -5.74 16.15 -73.22
N ASP A 412 -6.65 17.04 -72.84
CA ASP A 412 -7.48 16.91 -71.65
C ASP A 412 -8.53 15.80 -71.82
N ALA A 413 -8.52 14.83 -70.92
CA ALA A 413 -9.47 13.71 -70.87
C ALA A 413 -10.61 13.91 -69.85
N SER A 414 -10.76 15.13 -69.31
CA SER A 414 -11.71 15.49 -68.24
C SER A 414 -13.17 15.09 -68.49
N ASN A 415 -13.61 15.00 -69.75
CA ASN A 415 -14.98 14.64 -70.12
C ASN A 415 -15.08 13.33 -70.92
N THR A 416 -14.13 12.41 -70.73
CA THR A 416 -14.14 11.09 -71.38
C THR A 416 -14.68 10.02 -70.44
N THR A 417 -15.58 9.17 -70.92
CA THR A 417 -16.11 8.01 -70.18
C THR A 417 -15.37 6.75 -70.63
N VAL A 418 -14.82 5.98 -69.70
CA VAL A 418 -14.15 4.70 -69.98
C VAL A 418 -14.72 3.59 -69.11
N ASP A 419 -15.12 2.49 -69.74
CA ASP A 419 -15.48 1.26 -69.01
C ASP A 419 -14.21 0.58 -68.49
N PHE A 420 -14.23 0.13 -67.24
CA PHE A 420 -13.12 -0.60 -66.62
C PHE A 420 -13.59 -1.72 -65.71
N THR A 421 -12.75 -2.75 -65.59
CA THR A 421 -12.95 -3.91 -64.71
C THR A 421 -11.85 -3.98 -63.66
N ASP A 422 -12.09 -4.73 -62.59
CA ASP A 422 -11.16 -4.84 -61.47
C ASP A 422 -9.87 -5.51 -61.91
N ALA A 423 -8.73 -4.92 -61.52
CA ALA A 423 -7.45 -5.61 -61.66
C ALA A 423 -7.44 -6.88 -60.79
N THR A 424 -6.85 -7.96 -61.32
CA THR A 424 -6.75 -9.25 -60.61
C THR A 424 -5.83 -9.15 -59.40
N VAL A 425 -4.76 -8.36 -59.50
CA VAL A 425 -3.72 -8.16 -58.47
C VAL A 425 -3.48 -6.67 -58.19
N ARG A 426 -2.93 -6.36 -57.02
CA ARG A 426 -2.59 -4.98 -56.62
C ARG A 426 -1.25 -4.58 -57.22
N GLU A 427 -1.27 -3.62 -58.12
CA GLU A 427 -0.08 -3.08 -58.79
C GLU A 427 -0.09 -1.55 -58.78
N ASN A 428 1.09 -0.95 -58.93
CA ASN A 428 1.22 0.50 -59.08
C ASN A 428 0.79 0.94 -60.49
N ILE A 429 0.31 2.18 -60.57
CA ILE A 429 0.04 2.89 -61.82
C ILE A 429 1.37 3.11 -62.55
N LYS A 430 1.37 2.97 -63.87
CA LYS A 430 2.56 3.15 -64.73
C LYS A 430 2.27 4.15 -65.83
N THR A 431 3.27 4.94 -66.21
CA THR A 431 3.20 5.83 -67.38
C THR A 431 2.88 5.03 -68.64
N ASN A 432 2.11 5.62 -69.56
CA ASN A 432 1.67 5.04 -70.84
C ASN A 432 0.69 3.85 -70.73
N GLU A 433 -0.01 3.68 -69.62
CA GLU A 433 -1.11 2.71 -69.54
C GLU A 433 -2.46 3.29 -70.00
N LYS A 434 -3.35 2.41 -70.45
CA LYS A 434 -4.71 2.81 -70.82
C LYS A 434 -5.45 3.31 -69.58
N MET A 435 -6.28 4.34 -69.74
CA MET A 435 -7.11 4.90 -68.66
C MET A 435 -7.96 3.83 -67.97
N SER A 436 -8.51 2.86 -68.73
CA SER A 436 -9.25 1.72 -68.17
C SER A 436 -8.41 0.82 -67.23
N VAL A 437 -7.12 0.66 -67.52
CA VAL A 437 -6.20 -0.16 -66.70
C VAL A 437 -5.83 0.59 -65.42
N ALA A 438 -5.56 1.89 -65.50
CA ALA A 438 -5.29 2.73 -64.33
C ALA A 438 -6.48 2.73 -63.35
N PHE A 439 -7.71 2.94 -63.85
CA PHE A 439 -8.92 2.90 -63.01
C PHE A 439 -9.18 1.50 -62.42
N GLY A 440 -8.93 0.43 -63.17
CA GLY A 440 -9.01 -0.95 -62.66
C GLY A 440 -8.05 -1.21 -61.48
N LYS A 441 -6.83 -0.65 -61.53
CA LYS A 441 -5.85 -0.72 -60.43
C LYS A 441 -6.28 0.11 -59.22
N ILE A 442 -6.76 1.34 -59.43
CA ILE A 442 -7.26 2.21 -58.35
C ILE A 442 -8.40 1.51 -57.60
N LYS A 443 -9.36 0.94 -58.33
CA LYS A 443 -10.45 0.16 -57.73
C LYS A 443 -9.93 -1.04 -56.93
N LYS A 444 -8.96 -1.79 -57.46
CA LYS A 444 -8.31 -2.89 -56.73
C LYS A 444 -7.58 -2.43 -55.48
N TRP A 445 -6.94 -1.26 -55.51
CA TRP A 445 -6.30 -0.64 -54.35
C TRP A 445 -7.31 -0.37 -53.25
N PHE A 446 -8.44 0.29 -53.57
CA PHE A 446 -9.50 0.55 -52.58
C PHE A 446 -10.14 -0.73 -52.05
N ALA A 447 -10.42 -1.72 -52.90
CA ALA A 447 -10.95 -3.01 -52.47
C ALA A 447 -9.98 -3.77 -51.54
N SER A 448 -8.68 -3.68 -51.80
CA SER A 448 -7.64 -4.39 -51.03
C SER A 448 -7.34 -3.72 -49.68
N LEU A 449 -7.61 -2.43 -49.53
CA LEU A 449 -7.44 -1.69 -48.28
C LEU A 449 -8.46 -2.12 -47.20
N LYS A 450 -9.49 -2.90 -47.57
CA LYS A 450 -10.55 -3.43 -46.69
C LYS A 450 -11.24 -2.34 -45.86
N GLY A 451 -12.16 -2.71 -44.98
CA GLY A 451 -12.84 -1.76 -44.09
C GLY A 451 -11.97 -1.17 -42.97
N HIS A 452 -10.63 -1.25 -43.04
CA HIS A 452 -9.72 -0.73 -42.01
C HIS A 452 -9.06 0.60 -42.40
N ALA A 453 -8.87 0.87 -43.69
CA ALA A 453 -8.22 2.10 -44.13
C ALA A 453 -9.10 3.36 -44.04
N PHE A 454 -10.41 3.17 -43.83
CA PHE A 454 -11.40 4.25 -43.74
C PHE A 454 -12.19 4.23 -42.42
N LYS A 455 -11.66 3.56 -41.40
CA LYS A 455 -12.24 3.60 -40.05
C LYS A 455 -11.55 4.64 -39.21
N ASP A 456 -12.33 5.34 -38.39
CA ASP A 456 -11.81 6.26 -37.39
C ASP A 456 -10.91 5.53 -36.40
N THR A 457 -9.81 6.18 -36.01
CA THR A 457 -8.93 5.69 -34.95
C THR A 457 -9.57 5.97 -33.59
N VAL A 458 -9.41 5.03 -32.66
CA VAL A 458 -9.82 5.19 -31.26
C VAL A 458 -8.62 5.57 -30.40
N ASN A 459 -8.80 6.55 -29.52
CA ASN A 459 -7.73 7.11 -28.67
C ASN A 459 -8.01 6.96 -27.16
N ASN A 460 -9.01 6.18 -26.78
CA ASN A 460 -9.47 6.09 -25.40
C ASN A 460 -8.99 4.83 -24.67
N LEU A 461 -8.32 3.89 -25.36
CA LEU A 461 -7.89 2.59 -24.81
C LEU A 461 -9.00 1.75 -24.15
N THR A 462 -10.27 2.13 -24.33
CA THR A 462 -11.45 1.51 -23.70
C THR A 462 -12.46 0.97 -24.71
N THR A 463 -12.21 1.12 -26.01
CA THR A 463 -13.12 0.58 -27.02
C THR A 463 -13.21 -0.95 -26.93
N THR A 464 -14.43 -1.46 -26.94
CA THR A 464 -14.74 -2.90 -27.00
C THR A 464 -15.23 -3.31 -28.39
N VAL A 465 -15.32 -2.35 -29.33
CA VAL A 465 -15.82 -2.59 -30.69
C VAL A 465 -14.74 -3.25 -31.53
N ALA A 466 -14.98 -4.51 -31.89
CA ALA A 466 -14.07 -5.31 -32.70
C ALA A 466 -13.77 -4.65 -34.06
N GLY A 467 -12.48 -4.57 -34.41
CA GLY A 467 -12.00 -4.09 -35.71
C GLY A 467 -11.86 -2.57 -35.84
N SER A 468 -11.81 -1.83 -34.74
CA SER A 468 -11.41 -0.41 -34.68
C SER A 468 -9.88 -0.30 -34.67
N ALA A 469 -9.31 0.71 -35.33
CA ALA A 469 -7.87 0.96 -35.30
C ALA A 469 -7.52 1.80 -34.06
N LEU A 470 -6.45 1.46 -33.34
CA LEU A 470 -5.95 2.27 -32.24
C LEU A 470 -5.08 3.41 -32.76
N ASP A 471 -5.27 4.60 -32.18
CA ASP A 471 -4.43 5.76 -32.46
C ASP A 471 -2.98 5.47 -32.04
N ALA A 472 -2.02 5.80 -32.90
CA ALA A 472 -0.61 5.53 -32.67
C ALA A 472 -0.07 6.23 -31.39
N THR A 473 -0.66 7.34 -30.98
CA THR A 473 -0.32 8.05 -29.74
C THR A 473 -0.55 7.20 -28.48
N GLN A 474 -1.49 6.26 -28.54
CA GLN A 474 -1.79 5.35 -27.43
C GLN A 474 -0.72 4.28 -27.24
N GLY A 475 0.17 4.08 -28.22
CA GLY A 475 1.28 3.12 -28.12
C GLY A 475 2.21 3.43 -26.95
N LYS A 476 2.54 4.71 -26.72
CA LYS A 476 3.36 5.13 -25.57
C LYS A 476 2.63 4.89 -24.26
N VAL A 477 1.35 5.28 -24.18
CA VAL A 477 0.51 5.11 -22.99
C VAL A 477 0.42 3.64 -22.59
N LEU A 478 0.22 2.74 -23.56
CA LEU A 478 0.18 1.30 -23.34
C LEU A 478 1.54 0.77 -22.84
N ASN A 479 2.64 1.22 -23.46
CA ASN A 479 3.99 0.82 -23.07
C ASN A 479 4.34 1.30 -21.64
N ASP A 480 4.00 2.54 -21.30
CA ASP A 480 4.21 3.09 -19.96
C ASP A 480 3.41 2.29 -18.91
N ALA A 481 2.15 1.93 -19.22
CA ALA A 481 1.32 1.11 -18.35
C ALA A 481 1.89 -0.31 -18.16
N ILE A 482 2.41 -0.93 -19.22
CA ILE A 482 3.09 -2.24 -19.15
C ILE A 482 4.33 -2.14 -18.26
N VAL A 483 5.16 -1.11 -18.46
CA VAL A 483 6.37 -0.87 -17.65
C VAL A 483 6.00 -0.68 -16.17
N LYS A 484 4.97 0.12 -15.89
CA LYS A 484 4.48 0.31 -14.51
C LYS A 484 4.04 -1.01 -13.90
N ASN A 485 3.21 -1.79 -14.59
CA ASN A 485 2.75 -3.08 -14.11
C ASN A 485 3.91 -4.06 -13.86
N ALA A 486 4.93 -4.07 -14.73
CA ALA A 486 6.11 -4.89 -14.54
C ALA A 486 6.91 -4.49 -13.28
N ASN A 487 7.06 -3.19 -13.02
CA ASN A 487 7.68 -2.67 -11.81
C ASN A 487 6.88 -3.05 -10.56
N ASP A 488 5.56 -2.85 -10.59
CA ASP A 488 4.66 -3.20 -9.47
C ASP A 488 4.74 -4.70 -9.14
N ILE A 489 4.77 -5.57 -10.16
CA ILE A 489 4.96 -7.03 -9.99
C ILE A 489 6.33 -7.34 -9.38
N SER A 490 7.39 -6.66 -9.82
CA SER A 490 8.73 -6.83 -9.27
C SER A 490 8.78 -6.48 -7.78
N THR A 491 8.19 -5.34 -7.40
CA THR A 491 8.07 -4.91 -6.00
C THR A 491 7.27 -5.92 -5.18
N LEU A 492 6.13 -6.41 -5.67
CA LEU A 492 5.34 -7.43 -4.99
C LEU A 492 6.13 -8.72 -4.76
N ASN A 493 6.92 -9.16 -5.74
CA ASN A 493 7.77 -10.33 -5.60
C ASN A 493 8.89 -10.12 -4.57
N SER A 494 9.49 -8.92 -4.51
CA SER A 494 10.48 -8.57 -3.49
C SER A 494 9.85 -8.62 -2.09
N ASN A 495 8.72 -7.94 -1.89
CA ASN A 495 8.02 -7.94 -0.61
C ASN A 495 7.63 -9.36 -0.17
N LEU A 496 7.17 -10.20 -1.12
CA LEU A 496 6.87 -11.60 -0.84
C LEU A 496 8.13 -12.39 -0.45
N SER A 497 9.27 -12.11 -1.07
CA SER A 497 10.56 -12.70 -0.70
C SER A 497 11.01 -12.27 0.70
N ASP A 498 10.88 -10.99 1.03
CA ASP A 498 11.24 -10.45 2.34
C ASP A 498 10.36 -11.07 3.43
N ILE A 499 9.05 -11.14 3.20
CA ILE A 499 8.12 -11.85 4.07
C ILE A 499 8.56 -13.31 4.23
N LYS A 500 8.79 -14.06 3.14
CA LYS A 500 9.27 -15.45 3.21
C LYS A 500 10.57 -15.61 4.00
N SER A 501 11.47 -14.63 3.94
CA SER A 501 12.71 -14.63 4.72
C SER A 501 12.46 -14.44 6.22
N ILE A 502 11.48 -13.60 6.59
CA ILE A 502 11.09 -13.32 7.97
C ILE A 502 10.35 -14.52 8.58
N ILE A 503 9.45 -15.15 7.82
CA ILE A 503 8.69 -16.32 8.31
C ILE A 503 9.44 -17.64 8.19
N GLY A 504 10.61 -17.69 7.55
CA GLY A 504 11.46 -18.88 7.44
C GLY A 504 10.71 -20.11 6.90
N THR A 505 10.99 -20.54 5.67
CA THR A 505 10.34 -21.72 5.05
C THR A 505 10.68 -23.08 5.70
N GLY A 506 11.06 -23.11 6.97
CA GLY A 506 11.25 -24.32 7.77
C GLY A 506 10.99 -24.01 9.23
N TRP A 507 10.38 -24.97 9.93
CA TRP A 507 10.30 -24.93 11.38
C TRP A 507 11.73 -24.75 11.92
N LEU A 508 11.99 -23.69 12.70
CA LEU A 508 13.30 -23.52 13.34
C LEU A 508 13.53 -24.74 14.23
N LYS A 509 14.43 -25.65 13.81
CA LYS A 509 14.78 -26.85 14.59
C LYS A 509 15.86 -26.55 15.63
N LYS A 510 16.61 -25.46 15.41
CA LYS A 510 17.77 -25.07 16.20
C LYS A 510 18.02 -23.58 16.01
N ALA A 511 18.24 -22.87 17.11
CA ALA A 511 18.73 -21.50 17.10
C ALA A 511 20.00 -21.43 17.93
N THR A 512 21.03 -20.78 17.39
CA THR A 512 22.30 -20.57 18.07
C THR A 512 22.43 -19.09 18.40
N VAL A 513 22.64 -18.78 19.68
CA VAL A 513 23.03 -17.45 20.12
C VAL A 513 24.51 -17.48 20.51
N SER A 514 25.32 -16.60 19.94
CA SER A 514 26.74 -16.48 20.28
C SER A 514 27.09 -15.04 20.64
N THR A 515 28.17 -14.88 21.41
CA THR A 515 28.76 -13.57 21.68
C THR A 515 30.27 -13.67 21.52
N THR A 516 30.89 -12.60 21.01
CA THR A 516 32.36 -12.48 20.94
C THR A 516 32.96 -11.94 22.25
N THR A 517 32.11 -11.55 23.20
CA THR A 517 32.51 -10.89 24.45
C THR A 517 32.59 -11.92 25.58
N SER A 518 33.81 -12.18 26.05
CA SER A 518 34.14 -13.22 27.03
C SER A 518 33.52 -13.03 28.42
N SER A 519 33.23 -11.79 28.82
CA SER A 519 32.60 -11.46 30.11
C SER A 519 31.89 -10.11 30.04
N GLY A 520 30.72 -9.99 30.69
CA GLY A 520 29.99 -8.72 30.83
C GLY A 520 29.07 -8.36 29.65
N ALA A 521 28.83 -9.28 28.72
CA ALA A 521 27.77 -9.11 27.75
C ALA A 521 26.43 -9.52 28.35
N HIS A 522 25.36 -8.80 28.03
CA HIS A 522 24.02 -9.02 28.55
C HIS A 522 22.98 -8.81 27.46
N ALA A 523 21.98 -9.68 27.36
CA ALA A 523 20.88 -9.56 26.41
C ALA A 523 19.58 -10.19 26.95
N LEU A 524 18.45 -9.76 26.40
CA LEU A 524 17.18 -10.45 26.54
C LEU A 524 16.98 -11.33 25.31
N LEU A 525 16.67 -12.60 25.55
CA LEU A 525 16.34 -13.58 24.53
C LEU A 525 14.85 -13.89 24.66
N THR A 526 14.09 -13.66 23.60
CA THR A 526 12.68 -14.04 23.53
C THR A 526 12.55 -15.31 22.71
N VAL A 527 11.84 -16.31 23.25
CA VAL A 527 11.58 -17.59 22.61
C VAL A 527 10.11 -17.94 22.82
N SER A 528 9.30 -17.88 21.76
CA SER A 528 7.87 -18.22 21.80
C SER A 528 7.08 -17.48 22.88
N GLY A 529 7.31 -16.19 23.03
CA GLY A 529 6.65 -15.34 24.03
C GLY A 529 7.23 -15.44 25.45
N ASN A 530 8.16 -16.36 25.71
CA ASN A 530 8.90 -16.39 26.96
C ASN A 530 10.17 -15.55 26.86
N ILE A 531 10.49 -14.82 27.93
CA ILE A 531 11.64 -13.93 27.99
C ILE A 531 12.70 -14.52 28.92
N TYR A 532 13.93 -14.59 28.43
CA TYR A 532 15.10 -15.10 29.12
C TYR A 532 16.16 -14.01 29.18
N TYR A 533 16.85 -13.91 30.31
CA TYR A 533 18.04 -13.08 30.42
C TYR A 533 19.27 -13.94 30.14
N ILE A 534 20.14 -13.45 29.26
CA ILE A 534 21.40 -14.13 28.94
C ILE A 534 22.57 -13.20 29.22
N TYR A 535 23.66 -13.76 29.76
CA TYR A 535 24.87 -12.99 30.02
C TYR A 535 26.14 -13.82 29.83
N SER A 536 27.26 -13.16 29.53
CA SER A 536 28.57 -13.81 29.45
C SER A 536 29.38 -13.65 30.74
N SER A 537 29.98 -14.74 31.19
CA SER A 537 30.86 -14.82 32.35
C SER A 537 31.90 -15.90 32.12
N GLY A 538 33.20 -15.53 32.13
CA GLY A 538 34.30 -16.49 32.06
C GLY A 538 34.30 -17.36 30.80
N ASN A 539 34.12 -16.75 29.62
CA ASN A 539 33.99 -17.42 28.32
C ASN A 539 32.75 -18.34 28.16
N ASN A 540 31.79 -18.28 29.08
CA ASN A 540 30.53 -19.01 28.96
C ASN A 540 29.37 -18.05 28.88
N LEU A 541 28.39 -18.37 28.03
CA LEU A 541 27.05 -17.79 28.14
C LEU A 541 26.31 -18.49 29.28
N SER A 542 25.47 -17.74 29.99
CA SER A 542 24.56 -18.24 31.03
C SER A 542 23.16 -17.75 30.73
N VAL A 543 22.14 -18.54 31.07
CA VAL A 543 20.72 -18.21 30.86
C VAL A 543 19.99 -18.23 32.19
N VAL A 544 19.23 -17.17 32.45
CA VAL A 544 18.35 -17.02 33.60
C VAL A 544 16.92 -16.86 33.07
N ASN A 545 16.04 -17.79 33.45
CA ASN A 545 14.63 -17.70 33.11
C ASN A 545 13.98 -16.62 33.99
N MET A 546 13.20 -15.72 33.37
CA MET A 546 12.61 -14.59 34.09
C MET A 546 11.16 -14.83 34.51
N HIS A 547 10.46 -15.87 34.04
CA HIS A 547 9.00 -15.98 34.22
C HIS A 547 8.39 -17.39 34.46
N ASN A 548 9.07 -18.53 34.27
CA ASN A 548 8.50 -19.86 34.65
C ASN A 548 9.53 -21.02 34.69
N ASP A 549 9.30 -22.07 35.49
CA ASP A 549 10.25 -23.21 35.68
C ASP A 549 10.47 -24.12 34.46
N SER A 550 9.80 -23.89 33.33
CA SER A 550 10.00 -24.65 32.10
C SER A 550 11.25 -24.15 31.35
N ARG A 551 12.39 -24.82 31.53
CA ARG A 551 13.61 -24.55 30.76
C ARG A 551 13.50 -25.19 29.37
N PRO A 552 13.80 -24.48 28.26
CA PRO A 552 14.00 -25.12 26.96
C PRO A 552 15.18 -26.10 27.04
N ASP A 553 15.22 -27.09 26.15
CA ASP A 553 16.39 -27.95 25.98
C ASP A 553 17.57 -27.13 25.44
N ILE A 554 18.38 -26.63 26.37
CA ILE A 554 19.48 -25.71 26.11
C ILE A 554 20.81 -26.46 26.31
N SER A 555 21.68 -26.40 25.32
CA SER A 555 23.07 -26.84 25.43
C SER A 555 23.99 -25.62 25.44
N LEU A 556 24.86 -25.53 26.45
CA LEU A 556 25.83 -24.44 26.60
C LEU A 556 27.23 -24.92 26.21
N THR A 557 27.93 -24.12 25.41
CA THR A 557 29.34 -24.31 25.05
C THR A 557 30.04 -22.95 25.17
N VAL A 558 31.38 -22.93 25.20
CA VAL A 558 32.18 -21.71 25.31
C VAL A 558 31.70 -20.67 24.29
N ASN A 559 31.25 -19.50 24.78
CA ASN A 559 30.72 -18.38 23.99
C ASN A 559 29.55 -18.71 23.03
N LYS A 560 28.86 -19.83 23.25
CA LYS A 560 27.74 -20.27 22.42
C LYS A 560 26.62 -20.90 23.23
N LEU A 561 25.42 -20.39 23.04
CA LEU A 561 24.17 -20.92 23.55
C LEU A 561 23.40 -21.57 22.41
N THR A 562 23.09 -22.86 22.52
CA THR A 562 22.30 -23.58 21.52
C THR A 562 20.94 -23.94 22.10
N ILE A 563 19.88 -23.52 21.43
CA ILE A 563 18.50 -23.85 21.79
C ILE A 563 18.06 -24.97 20.85
N ASN A 564 17.89 -26.17 21.40
CA ASN A 564 17.34 -27.30 20.66
C ASN A 564 15.82 -27.26 20.81
N ILE A 565 15.12 -27.16 19.70
CA ILE A 565 13.67 -27.10 19.69
C ILE A 565 13.17 -28.53 19.54
N ALA A 566 12.77 -29.15 20.65
CA ALA A 566 12.24 -30.51 20.66
C ALA A 566 11.03 -30.60 19.71
N SER A 567 11.02 -31.64 18.87
CA SER A 567 10.17 -31.77 17.68
C SER A 567 8.67 -31.94 17.95
N THR A 568 8.19 -31.65 19.15
CA THR A 568 6.84 -32.02 19.62
C THR A 568 5.86 -30.86 19.74
N ALA A 569 6.22 -29.62 19.40
CA ALA A 569 5.27 -28.51 19.42
C ALA A 569 5.17 -27.82 18.06
N ASN A 570 4.00 -27.96 17.42
CA ASN A 570 3.52 -27.20 16.26
C ASN A 570 3.30 -25.71 16.60
N VAL A 571 4.32 -25.03 17.10
CA VAL A 571 4.25 -23.62 17.44
C VAL A 571 5.35 -22.90 16.68
N ASN A 572 4.97 -21.93 15.86
CA ASN A 572 5.90 -20.98 15.25
C ASN A 572 6.70 -20.30 16.37
N MET A 573 7.93 -20.77 16.62
CA MET A 573 8.77 -20.21 17.67
C MET A 573 9.50 -18.99 17.10
N LEU A 574 8.98 -17.80 17.40
CA LEU A 574 9.70 -16.56 17.14
C LEU A 574 10.86 -16.45 18.14
N VAL A 575 12.08 -16.40 17.62
CA VAL A 575 13.30 -16.18 18.42
C VAL A 575 13.85 -14.80 18.11
N GLY A 576 13.93 -13.95 19.14
CA GLY A 576 14.46 -12.60 19.03
C GLY A 576 15.48 -12.32 20.12
N ILE A 577 16.49 -11.50 19.84
CA ILE A 577 17.47 -11.05 20.83
C ILE A 577 17.49 -9.54 20.90
N ILE A 578 17.56 -9.02 22.11
CA ILE A 578 17.70 -7.60 22.41
C ILE A 578 18.97 -7.45 23.25
N PRO A 579 20.12 -7.12 22.64
CA PRO A 579 21.36 -6.93 23.37
C PRO A 579 21.32 -5.61 24.16
N PHE A 580 21.75 -5.67 25.42
CA PHE A 580 21.92 -4.49 26.29
C PHE A 580 23.37 -4.06 26.39
N ASN A 581 24.29 -5.03 26.34
CA ASN A 581 25.73 -4.79 26.40
C ASN A 581 26.48 -5.92 25.68
N GLY A 582 27.45 -5.60 24.83
CA GLY A 582 28.19 -6.57 24.01
C GLY A 582 27.45 -7.00 22.74
N ASN A 583 28.20 -7.58 21.80
CA ASN A 583 27.66 -8.03 20.52
C ASN A 583 27.15 -9.47 20.63
N PHE A 584 25.90 -9.68 20.23
CA PHE A 584 25.30 -11.01 20.13
C PHE A 584 24.84 -11.27 18.70
N THR A 585 25.00 -12.51 18.26
CA THR A 585 24.56 -12.98 16.95
C THR A 585 23.60 -14.15 17.13
N ILE A 586 22.47 -14.15 16.43
CA ILE A 586 21.60 -15.33 16.29
C ILE A 586 21.85 -15.95 14.92
N THR A 587 21.97 -17.28 14.86
CA THR A 587 22.12 -18.05 13.61
C THR A 587 21.28 -19.31 13.64
#